data_AF-A0A948MJL8-F1
#
_entry.id   AF-A0A948MJL8-F1
#
_cell.length_a   1.000
_cell.length_b   1.000
_cell.length_c   1.000
_cell.angle_alpha   90.00
_cell.angle_beta   90.00
_cell.angle_gamma   90.00
#
_symmetry.space_group_name_H-M   'P 1'
#
loop_
_entity.id
_entity.type
_entity.pdbx_description
1 polymer ?
#
loop_
_entity_poly.entity_id
_entity_poly.type
_entity_poly.pdbx_seq_one_letter_code
_entity_poly.pdbx_strand_id
1 'polypeptide(L)' 'MTSEFVRNIHLATAQRLKEQGADLYGIVEHFENVFMPMDEVPELLGQLGYPQQDLKQFLKGSN' A
#
# COMPACT_ATOMS: atom_id res chain seq x y z
N MET A 1 10.11 10.31 5.06
CA MET A 1 9.24 10.07 6.22
C MET A 1 7.96 10.85 6.02
N THR A 2 6.88 10.13 5.72
CA THR A 2 5.55 10.71 5.56
C THR A 2 5.00 11.08 6.93
N SER A 3 4.25 12.19 7.04
CA SER A 3 3.56 12.48 8.29
C SER A 3 2.49 11.41 8.58
N GLU A 4 2.29 11.07 9.86
CA GLU A 4 1.28 10.09 10.27
C GLU A 4 -0.13 10.47 9.78
N PHE A 5 -0.44 11.76 9.76
CA PHE A 5 -1.71 12.28 9.23
C PHE A 5 -1.91 11.92 7.75
N VAL A 6 -0.91 12.21 6.91
CA VAL A 6 -0.95 11.88 5.47
C VAL A 6 -1.02 10.37 5.26
N ARG A 7 -0.26 9.61 6.04
CA ARG A 7 -0.27 8.15 6.02
C ARG A 7 -1.67 7.59 6.28
N ASN A 8 -2.38 8.10 7.29
CA ASN A 8 -3.72 7.66 7.64
C ASN A 8 -4.76 7.99 6.56
N ILE A 9 -4.62 9.11 5.85
CA ILE A 9 -5.49 9.47 4.72
C ILE A 9 -5.36 8.46 3.58
N HIS A 10 -4.12 8.13 3.20
CA HIS A 10 -3.87 7.20 2.10
C HIS A 10 -4.21 5.76 2.48
N LEU A 11 -4.01 5.37 3.73
CA LEU A 11 -4.46 4.08 4.23
C LEU A 11 -5.99 3.93 4.14
N ALA A 12 -6.74 4.95 4.56
CA ALA A 12 -8.20 4.94 4.44
C ALA A 12 -8.67 4.89 2.97
N THR A 13 -7.94 5.54 2.07
CA THR A 13 -8.22 5.48 0.62
C THR A 13 -7.95 4.09 0.05
N ALA A 14 -6.80 3.50 0.38
CA ALA A 14 -6.44 2.14 0.00
C ALA A 14 -7.43 1.09 0.54
N GLN A 15 -7.91 1.26 1.77
CA GLN A 15 -8.95 0.41 2.35
C GLN A 15 -10.25 0.46 1.53
N ARG A 16 -10.67 1.65 1.10
CA ARG A 16 -11.85 1.80 0.23
C ARG A 16 -11.64 1.17 -1.15
N LEU A 17 -10.47 1.33 -1.75
CA LEU A 17 -10.15 0.69 -3.03
C LEU A 17 -10.23 -0.83 -2.92
N LYS A 18 -9.70 -1.40 -1.83
CA LYS A 18 -9.79 -2.84 -1.53
C LYS A 18 -11.25 -3.29 -1.39
N GLU A 19 -12.08 -2.55 -0.67
CA GLU A 19 -13.52 -2.82 -0.51
C GLU A 19 -14.29 -2.74 -1.84
N GLN A 20 -13.81 -1.94 -2.79
CA GLN A 20 -14.34 -1.84 -4.15
C GLN A 20 -13.85 -2.95 -5.10
N GLY A 21 -12.96 -3.82 -4.62
CA GLY A 21 -12.43 -4.96 -5.39
C GLY A 21 -11.10 -4.68 -6.11
N ALA A 22 -10.39 -3.61 -5.76
CA ALA A 22 -9.02 -3.42 -6.24
C ALA A 22 -8.13 -4.56 -5.73
N ASP A 23 -7.30 -5.09 -6.62
CA ASP A 23 -6.31 -6.10 -6.27
C ASP A 23 -5.05 -5.47 -5.66
N LEU A 24 -4.07 -6.31 -5.29
CA LEU A 24 -2.82 -5.84 -4.70
C LEU A 24 -2.06 -4.85 -5.60
N TYR A 25 -2.15 -5.00 -6.92
CA TYR A 25 -1.50 -4.09 -7.87
C TYR A 25 -2.18 -2.71 -7.88
N GLY A 26 -3.51 -2.66 -7.84
CA GLY A 26 -4.25 -1.39 -7.74
C GLY A 26 -3.99 -0.66 -6.41
N ILE A 27 -3.81 -1.40 -5.30
CA ILE A 27 -3.41 -0.81 -4.02
C ILE A 27 -1.94 -0.32 -4.08
N VAL A 28 -1.08 -1.14 -4.66
CA VAL A 28 0.23 -0.83 -5.27
C VAL A 28 0.36 0.61 -5.77
N GLU A 29 -0.26 0.75 -6.92
CA GLU A 29 -0.32 1.92 -7.78
C GLU A 29 -0.90 3.13 -7.06
N HIS A 30 -1.87 2.97 -6.14
CA HIS A 30 -2.35 4.08 -5.33
C HIS A 30 -1.21 4.72 -4.52
N PHE A 31 -0.42 3.91 -3.81
CA PHE A 31 0.67 4.41 -2.98
C PHE A 31 1.80 5.03 -3.82
N GLU A 32 2.11 4.46 -4.98
CA GLU A 32 3.07 5.03 -5.93
C GLU A 32 2.61 6.40 -6.45
N ASN A 33 1.33 6.52 -6.85
CA ASN A 33 0.75 7.75 -7.39
C ASN A 33 0.72 8.91 -6.39
N VAL A 34 0.73 8.61 -5.09
CA VAL A 34 0.77 9.62 -4.01
C VAL A 34 2.17 9.80 -3.44
N PHE A 35 3.19 9.24 -4.10
CA PHE A 35 4.59 9.31 -3.71
C PHE A 35 4.85 8.80 -2.28
N MET A 36 4.09 7.77 -1.85
CA MET A 36 4.34 7.10 -0.60
C MET A 36 5.74 6.45 -0.64
N PRO A 37 6.58 6.61 0.40
CA PRO A 37 7.87 5.96 0.44
C PRO A 37 7.73 4.43 0.38
N MET A 38 8.39 3.79 -0.59
CA MET A 38 8.22 2.35 -0.85
C MET A 38 8.76 1.46 0.27
N ASP A 39 9.60 1.99 1.16
CA ASP A 39 10.02 1.35 2.40
C ASP A 39 8.92 1.36 3.49
N GLU A 40 7.98 2.32 3.44
CA GLU A 40 6.81 2.40 4.32
C GLU A 40 5.62 1.54 3.82
N VAL A 41 5.50 1.33 2.51
CA VAL A 41 4.39 0.59 1.87
C VAL A 41 4.16 -0.82 2.43
N PRO A 42 5.18 -1.66 2.71
CA PRO A 42 4.97 -2.98 3.31
C PRO A 42 4.23 -2.95 4.65
N GLU A 43 4.46 -1.93 5.47
CA GLU A 43 3.77 -1.77 6.76
C GLU A 43 2.28 -1.45 6.52
N LEU A 44 1.99 -0.53 5.59
CA LEU A 44 0.63 -0.12 5.24
C LEU A 44 -0.19 -1.27 4.67
N LEU A 45 0.41 -2.05 3.78
CA LEU A 45 -0.21 -3.25 3.23
C LEU A 45 -0.48 -4.30 4.32
N GLY A 46 0.42 -4.41 5.32
CA GLY A 46 0.18 -5.22 6.51
C GLY A 46 -1.04 -4.77 7.30
N GLN A 47 -1.25 -3.45 7.45
CA GLN A 47 -2.44 -2.88 8.11
C GLN A 47 -3.73 -3.14 7.33
N LEU A 48 -3.64 -3.26 5.99
CA LEU A 48 -4.74 -3.69 5.13
C LEU A 48 -4.95 -5.22 5.13
N GLY A 49 -4.16 -5.98 5.87
CA GLY A 49 -4.28 -7.43 5.99
C GLY A 49 -3.63 -8.24 4.87
N TYR A 50 -2.73 -7.64 4.07
CA TYR A 50 -1.91 -8.40 3.13
C TYR A 50 -0.77 -9.13 3.85
N PRO A 51 -0.52 -10.42 3.57
CA PRO A 51 0.55 -11.17 4.23
C PRO A 51 1.94 -10.62 3.87
N GLN A 52 2.75 -10.26 4.87
CA GLN A 52 4.09 -9.68 4.61
C GLN A 52 5.03 -10.57 3.80
N GLN A 53 4.80 -11.88 3.81
CA GLN A 53 5.62 -12.85 3.08
C GLN A 53 5.44 -12.71 1.56
N ASP A 54 4.21 -12.44 1.12
CA ASP A 54 3.86 -12.25 -0.29
C ASP A 54 4.28 -10.85 -0.79
N LEU A 55 4.22 -9.85 0.10
CA LEU A 55 4.59 -8.47 -0.21
C LEU A 55 6.06 -8.31 -0.61
N LYS A 56 6.97 -8.99 0.09
CA LYS A 56 8.41 -8.90 -0.20
C LYS A 56 8.78 -9.47 -1.57
N GLN A 57 8.00 -10.44 -2.07
CA GLN A 57 8.21 -11.01 -3.40
C GLN A 57 7.58 -10.11 -4.46
N PHE A 58 6.36 -9.65 -4.22
CA PHE A 58 5.63 -8.75 -5.11
C PHE A 58 6.41 -7.45 -5.39
N LEU A 59 6.85 -6.76 -4.35
CA LEU A 59 7.57 -5.48 -4.48
C LEU A 59 8.99 -5.60 -5.05
N LYS A 60 9.57 -6.81 -5.10
CA LYS A 60 10.85 -7.06 -5.78
C LYS A 60 10.69 -7.29 -7.28
N GLY A 61 9.49 -7.59 -7.76
CA GLY A 61 9.18 -7.88 -9.16
C GLY A 61 8.66 -6.68 -9.94
N SER A 62 8.21 -5.62 -9.27
CA SER A 62 7.80 -4.35 -9.87
C SER A 62 9.04 -3.52 -10.20
N ASN A 63 9.50 -3.58 -11.45
CA ASN A 63 10.68 -2.89 -11.98
C ASN A 63 10.28 -1.95 -13.12
#